data_AF-A0A9D5TQ24-F1
#
_entry.id   AF-A0A9D5TQ24-F1
#
_cell.length_a   1.000
_cell.length_b   1.000
_cell.length_c   1.000
_cell.angle_alpha   90.00
_cell.angle_beta   90.00
_cell.angle_gamma   90.00
#
_symmetry.space_group_name_H-M   'P 1'
#
loop_
_entity.id
_entity.type
_entity.pdbx_description
1 polymer ?
#
loop_
_entity_poly.entity_id
_entity_poly.type
_entity_poly.pdbx_seq_one_letter_code
_entity_poly.pdbx_strand_id
1 'polypeptide(L)'
;MNSRNNLAYDHSYSPAYPYQPQTQSHSNVRIKISKSEEKAVQKRANISGLVTLLLIAGFAFVVLLRGVMITEQSSSVSKKTAEHEALVTTNEKLQFEIDRSLDLDNVEDIARNELGMRRAEKYQTVYINIEQTDYVEKTAK
;
A
#
# COMPACT_ATOMS: atom_id res chain seq x y z
N MET A 1 56.78 -41.11 -73.08
CA MET A 1 55.95 -41.55 -74.22
C MET A 1 54.95 -42.59 -73.75
N ASN A 2 53.68 -42.30 -74.01
CA ASN A 2 52.51 -43.14 -73.74
C ASN A 2 52.60 -44.52 -74.40
N SER A 3 52.04 -45.55 -73.75
CA SER A 3 50.94 -46.32 -74.39
C SER A 3 50.39 -47.49 -73.57
N ARG A 4 49.05 -47.46 -73.45
CA ARG A 4 48.10 -48.55 -73.73
C ARG A 4 47.76 -49.54 -72.61
N ASN A 5 46.79 -49.08 -71.81
CA ASN A 5 45.49 -49.69 -71.52
C ASN A 5 45.22 -51.14 -72.01
N ASN A 6 44.55 -51.92 -71.14
CA ASN A 6 43.29 -52.69 -71.37
C ASN A 6 43.35 -54.08 -70.73
N LEU A 7 43.10 -54.17 -69.42
CA LEU A 7 42.77 -55.43 -68.75
C LEU A 7 41.32 -55.79 -69.09
N ALA A 8 41.15 -56.71 -70.04
CA ALA A 8 39.87 -57.36 -70.29
C ALA A 8 39.68 -58.48 -69.26
N TYR A 9 38.69 -58.32 -68.40
CA TYR A 9 38.20 -59.34 -67.48
C TYR A 9 37.92 -60.65 -68.23
N ASP A 10 38.50 -61.76 -67.76
CA ASP A 10 38.00 -63.10 -68.05
C ASP A 10 37.01 -63.49 -66.95
N HIS A 11 35.85 -63.98 -67.37
CA HIS A 11 34.64 -64.18 -66.58
C HIS A 11 34.23 -65.65 -66.77
N SER A 12 34.60 -66.53 -65.83
CA SER A 12 34.08 -67.91 -65.79
C SER A 12 33.41 -68.19 -64.43
N TYR A 13 32.08 -68.17 -64.50
CA TYR A 13 31.01 -68.39 -63.51
C TYR A 13 31.18 -69.73 -62.76
N SER A 14 31.25 -69.82 -61.41
CA SER A 14 30.32 -69.56 -60.29
C SER A 14 29.44 -70.76 -59.87
N PRO A 15 29.41 -71.09 -58.57
CA PRO A 15 28.13 -71.31 -57.90
C PRO A 15 27.85 -70.27 -56.81
N ALA A 16 26.61 -69.81 -56.78
CA ALA A 16 26.13 -68.61 -56.12
C ALA A 16 25.70 -68.85 -54.66
N TYR A 17 26.44 -68.27 -53.73
CA TYR A 17 25.94 -67.82 -52.44
C TYR A 17 26.21 -66.30 -52.32
N PRO A 18 25.24 -65.51 -51.83
CA PRO A 18 25.26 -64.06 -51.98
C PRO A 18 26.34 -63.40 -51.10
N TYR A 19 27.40 -62.89 -51.72
CA TYR A 19 28.35 -61.97 -51.09
C TYR A 19 27.80 -60.54 -51.15
N GLN A 20 27.46 -59.95 -50.01
CA GLN A 20 27.18 -58.52 -49.89
C GLN A 20 28.50 -57.77 -49.56
N PRO A 21 28.93 -56.79 -50.38
CA PRO A 21 30.13 -56.02 -50.10
C PRO A 21 29.94 -55.09 -48.90
N GLN A 22 30.99 -54.96 -48.08
CA GLN A 22 31.10 -53.91 -47.07
C GLN A 22 31.01 -52.55 -47.77
N THR A 23 29.99 -51.78 -47.42
CA THR A 23 30.05 -50.33 -47.59
C THR A 23 29.77 -49.69 -46.24
N GLN A 24 30.80 -49.00 -45.75
CA GLN A 24 30.69 -48.02 -44.68
C GLN A 24 29.77 -46.92 -45.21
N SER A 25 28.48 -47.08 -44.97
CA SER A 25 27.52 -46.01 -45.16
C SER A 25 27.72 -45.04 -44.01
N HIS A 26 28.51 -44.00 -44.26
CA HIS A 26 28.38 -42.72 -43.58
C HIS A 26 26.98 -42.18 -43.90
N SER A 27 25.96 -42.74 -43.24
CA SER A 27 24.64 -42.13 -43.25
C SER A 27 24.76 -40.90 -42.37
N ASN A 28 24.86 -39.76 -43.04
CA ASN A 28 24.65 -38.46 -42.44
C ASN A 28 23.18 -38.45 -42.02
N VAL A 29 22.89 -39.00 -40.84
CA VAL A 29 21.60 -38.78 -40.19
C VAL A 29 21.58 -37.30 -39.86
N ARG A 30 21.11 -36.51 -40.83
CA ARG A 30 20.62 -35.17 -40.57
C ARG A 30 19.46 -35.36 -39.63
N ILE A 31 19.74 -35.20 -38.33
CA ILE A 31 18.70 -34.88 -37.35
C ILE A 31 18.08 -33.58 -37.88
N LYS A 32 16.94 -33.72 -38.57
CA LYS A 32 16.07 -32.58 -38.85
C LYS A 32 15.46 -32.24 -37.50
N ILE A 33 16.15 -31.40 -36.73
CA ILE A 33 15.56 -30.68 -35.62
C ILE A 33 14.34 -30.00 -36.23
N SER A 34 13.17 -30.49 -35.85
CA SER A 34 11.92 -30.03 -36.40
C SER A 34 11.77 -28.57 -35.99
N LYS A 35 11.54 -27.70 -36.99
CA LYS A 35 11.15 -26.28 -36.79
C LYS A 35 9.93 -26.10 -35.85
N SER A 36 9.31 -27.17 -35.37
CA SER A 36 8.21 -27.14 -34.41
C SER A 36 8.66 -26.87 -32.97
N GLU A 37 9.85 -27.31 -32.56
CA GLU A 37 10.32 -27.09 -31.17
C GLU A 37 10.78 -25.65 -30.95
N GLU A 38 11.47 -25.06 -31.92
CA GLU A 38 11.91 -23.66 -31.88
C GLU A 38 10.73 -22.67 -31.82
N LYS A 39 9.64 -22.97 -32.54
CA LYS A 39 8.39 -22.19 -32.47
C LYS A 39 7.62 -22.38 -31.17
N ALA A 40 7.70 -23.56 -30.53
CA ALA A 40 7.08 -23.81 -29.24
C ALA A 40 7.84 -23.08 -28.11
N VAL A 41 9.17 -23.05 -28.15
CA VAL A 41 10.00 -22.30 -27.20
C VAL A 41 9.82 -20.78 -27.39
N GLN A 42 9.78 -20.28 -28.61
CA GLN A 42 9.51 -18.85 -28.89
C GLN A 42 8.09 -18.44 -28.45
N LYS A 43 7.07 -19.27 -28.71
CA LYS A 43 5.71 -18.99 -28.21
C LYS A 43 5.64 -19.00 -26.68
N ARG A 44 6.32 -19.93 -26.00
CA ARG A 44 6.42 -19.97 -24.52
C ARG A 44 7.17 -18.76 -23.95
N ALA A 45 8.24 -18.31 -24.61
CA ALA A 45 8.99 -17.11 -24.23
C ALA A 45 8.12 -15.83 -24.37
N ASN A 46 7.35 -15.72 -25.45
CA ASN A 46 6.45 -14.58 -25.67
C ASN A 46 5.26 -14.59 -24.68
N ILE A 47 4.75 -15.76 -24.32
CA ILE A 47 3.73 -15.91 -23.26
C ILE A 47 4.31 -15.56 -21.89
N SER A 48 5.54 -15.97 -21.58
CA SER A 48 6.21 -15.62 -20.32
C SER A 48 6.46 -14.12 -20.18
N GLY A 49 6.85 -13.43 -21.25
CA GLY A 49 6.96 -11.97 -21.28
C GLY A 49 5.61 -11.28 -21.06
N LEU A 50 4.55 -11.77 -21.72
CA LEU A 50 3.20 -11.23 -21.56
C LEU A 50 2.66 -11.41 -20.14
N VAL A 51 2.89 -12.57 -19.52
CA VAL A 51 2.51 -12.84 -18.12
C VAL A 51 3.26 -11.92 -17.16
N THR A 52 4.56 -11.71 -17.38
CA THR A 52 5.38 -10.83 -16.53
C THR A 52 4.92 -9.37 -16.67
N LEU A 53 4.61 -8.92 -17.88
CA LEU A 53 4.07 -7.60 -18.14
C LEU A 53 2.71 -7.39 -17.46
N LEU A 54 1.82 -8.39 -17.52
CA LEU A 54 0.53 -8.35 -16.83
C LEU A 54 0.68 -8.33 -15.30
N LEU A 55 1.65 -9.05 -14.74
CA LEU A 55 1.93 -9.00 -13.30
C LEU A 55 2.43 -7.62 -12.87
N ILE A 56 3.35 -7.02 -13.62
CA ILE A 56 3.84 -5.66 -13.33
C ILE A 56 2.73 -4.63 -13.46
N ALA A 57 1.92 -4.71 -14.53
CA ALA A 57 0.77 -3.83 -14.74
C ALA A 57 -0.28 -4.01 -13.64
N GLY A 58 -0.56 -5.24 -13.21
CA GLY A 58 -1.45 -5.53 -12.09
C GLY A 58 -0.93 -4.97 -10.77
N PHE A 59 0.37 -5.09 -10.50
CA PHE A 59 0.99 -4.52 -9.30
C PHE A 59 0.92 -3.00 -9.29
N ALA A 60 1.21 -2.35 -10.42
CA ALA A 60 1.08 -0.91 -10.58
C ALA A 60 -0.38 -0.46 -10.39
N PHE A 61 -1.34 -1.20 -10.94
CA PHE A 61 -2.77 -0.92 -10.79
C PHE A 61 -3.23 -1.00 -9.33
N VAL A 62 -2.75 -1.99 -8.56
CA VAL A 62 -3.03 -2.08 -7.12
C VAL A 62 -2.47 -0.88 -6.36
N VAL A 63 -1.25 -0.42 -6.68
CA VAL A 63 -0.65 0.78 -6.06
C VAL A 63 -1.47 2.05 -6.37
N LEU A 64 -1.99 2.18 -7.60
CA LEU A 64 -2.87 3.29 -7.98
C LEU A 64 -4.22 3.24 -7.25
N LEU A 65 -4.84 2.06 -7.14
CA LEU A 65 -6.08 1.87 -6.37
C LEU A 65 -5.90 2.17 -4.88
N ARG A 66 -4.73 1.85 -4.31
CA ARG A 66 -4.39 2.25 -2.94
C ARG A 66 -4.40 3.76 -2.80
N GLY A 67 -3.89 4.50 -3.80
CA GLY A 67 -3.95 5.96 -3.83
C GLY A 67 -5.37 6.51 -3.68
N VAL A 68 -6.37 5.89 -4.32
CA VAL A 68 -7.78 6.30 -4.26
C VAL A 68 -8.47 5.86 -2.96
N MET A 69 -8.22 4.63 -2.50
CA MET A 69 -8.80 4.11 -1.25
C MET A 69 -8.24 4.82 0.00
N ILE A 70 -6.97 5.26 -0.06
CA ILE A 70 -6.37 6.09 0.99
C ILE A 70 -7.08 7.45 1.05
N THR A 71 -7.55 8.02 -0.06
CA THR A 71 -8.22 9.33 -0.05
C THR A 71 -9.53 9.31 0.74
N GLU A 72 -10.32 8.23 0.64
CA GLU A 72 -11.57 8.10 1.42
C GLU A 72 -11.29 7.87 2.91
N GLN A 73 -10.36 6.97 3.24
CA GLN A 73 -9.98 6.72 4.62
C GLN A 73 -9.31 7.95 5.25
N SER A 74 -8.44 8.64 4.50
CA SER A 74 -7.81 9.89 4.91
C SER A 74 -8.83 11.01 5.07
N SER A 75 -9.87 11.06 4.23
CA SER A 75 -11.00 11.99 4.40
C SER A 75 -11.76 11.71 5.69
N SER A 76 -12.01 10.44 6.02
CA SER A 76 -12.68 10.07 7.28
C SER A 76 -11.86 10.44 8.53
N VAL A 77 -10.53 10.27 8.46
CA VAL A 77 -9.60 10.65 9.54
C VAL A 77 -9.50 12.16 9.64
N SER A 78 -9.40 12.86 8.52
CA SER A 78 -9.40 14.33 8.46
C SER A 78 -10.69 14.93 9.01
N LYS A 79 -11.84 14.30 8.73
CA LYS A 79 -13.14 14.75 9.25
C LYS A 79 -13.22 14.57 10.77
N LYS A 80 -12.85 13.39 11.28
CA LYS A 80 -12.86 13.12 12.72
C LYS A 80 -11.88 14.00 13.50
N THR A 81 -10.72 14.30 12.92
CA THR A 81 -9.75 15.22 13.52
C THR A 81 -10.25 16.66 13.53
N ALA A 82 -10.85 17.12 12.42
CA ALA A 82 -11.49 18.43 12.36
C ALA A 82 -12.66 18.57 13.36
N GLU A 83 -13.50 17.54 13.48
CA GLU A 83 -14.58 17.52 14.48
C GLU A 83 -14.03 17.57 15.91
N HIS A 84 -12.97 16.83 16.21
CA HIS A 84 -12.32 16.84 17.52
C HIS A 84 -11.72 18.22 17.84
N GLU A 85 -11.00 18.82 16.90
CA GLU A 85 -10.41 20.16 17.06
C GLU A 85 -11.48 21.24 17.25
N ALA A 86 -12.60 21.15 16.50
CA ALA A 86 -13.74 22.04 16.67
C ALA A 86 -14.37 21.91 18.07
N LEU A 87 -14.51 20.69 18.60
CA LEU A 87 -15.02 20.45 19.95
C LEU A 87 -14.09 21.00 21.03
N VAL A 88 -12.78 20.79 20.90
CA VAL A 88 -11.77 21.35 21.82
C VAL A 88 -11.84 22.87 21.84
N THR A 89 -11.82 23.49 20.66
CA THR A 89 -11.93 24.96 20.52
C THR A 89 -13.22 25.50 21.14
N THR A 90 -14.34 24.79 20.93
CA THR A 90 -15.62 25.17 21.52
C THR A 90 -15.59 25.06 23.05
N ASN A 91 -14.97 24.02 23.59
CA ASN A 91 -14.84 23.82 25.02
C ASN A 91 -13.97 24.91 25.66
N GLU A 92 -12.83 25.23 25.07
CA GLU A 92 -11.95 26.31 25.52
C GLU A 92 -12.66 27.67 25.50
N LYS A 93 -13.41 27.95 24.42
CA LYS A 93 -14.20 29.17 24.33
C LYS A 93 -15.27 29.24 25.43
N LEU A 94 -16.01 28.14 25.67
CA LEU A 94 -17.01 28.09 26.73
C LEU A 94 -16.40 28.28 28.10
N GLN A 95 -15.25 27.67 28.38
CA GLN A 95 -14.53 27.87 29.63
C GLN A 95 -14.11 29.32 29.80
N PHE A 96 -13.57 29.95 28.75
CA PHE A 96 -13.23 31.37 28.78
C PHE A 96 -14.46 32.27 29.00
N GLU A 97 -15.60 31.95 28.38
CA GLU A 97 -16.85 32.67 28.60
C GLU A 97 -17.36 32.52 30.04
N ILE A 98 -17.25 31.32 30.64
CA ILE A 98 -17.55 31.08 32.06
C ILE A 98 -16.64 31.95 32.93
N ASP A 99 -15.33 31.89 32.72
CA ASP A 99 -14.35 32.64 33.51
C ASP A 99 -14.64 34.15 33.42
N ARG A 100 -14.96 34.64 32.21
CA ARG A 100 -15.36 36.03 31.98
C ARG A 100 -16.71 36.37 32.62
N SER A 101 -17.66 35.43 32.67
CA SER A 101 -18.95 35.66 33.35
C SER A 101 -18.81 35.75 34.87
N LEU A 102 -17.81 35.05 35.43
CA LEU A 102 -17.49 35.05 36.85
C LEU A 102 -16.51 36.17 37.23
N ASP A 103 -15.91 36.83 36.24
CA ASP A 103 -15.01 37.95 36.46
C ASP A 103 -15.74 39.09 37.18
N LEU A 104 -15.08 39.66 38.19
CA LEU A 104 -15.67 40.64 39.10
C LEU A 104 -16.22 41.85 38.37
N ASP A 105 -15.55 42.27 37.29
CA ASP A 105 -15.98 43.41 36.48
C ASP A 105 -17.31 43.14 35.77
N ASN A 106 -17.49 41.92 35.24
CA ASN A 106 -18.72 41.52 34.56
C ASN A 106 -19.88 41.35 35.55
N VAL A 107 -19.60 40.76 36.72
CA VAL A 107 -20.57 40.66 37.82
C VAL A 107 -20.97 42.05 38.32
N GLU A 108 -20.01 42.98 38.48
CA GLU A 108 -20.29 44.37 38.89
C GLU A 108 -21.13 45.10 37.85
N ASP A 109 -20.86 44.89 36.56
CA ASP A 109 -21.60 45.52 35.45
C ASP A 109 -23.06 45.07 35.40
N ILE A 110 -23.32 43.75 35.45
CA ILE A 110 -24.68 43.19 35.51
C ILE A 110 -25.39 43.68 36.78
N ALA A 111 -24.71 43.62 37.94
CA ALA A 111 -25.29 44.09 39.20
C ALA A 111 -25.70 45.56 39.12
N ARG A 112 -24.85 46.43 38.56
CA ARG A 112 -25.13 47.86 38.47
C ARG A 112 -26.16 48.21 37.40
N ASN A 113 -25.97 47.71 36.19
CA ASN A 113 -26.69 48.17 35.01
C ASN A 113 -28.01 47.43 34.79
N GLU A 114 -28.05 46.12 35.09
CA GLU A 114 -29.26 45.31 34.91
C GLU A 114 -30.08 45.21 36.19
N LEU A 115 -29.42 45.01 37.34
CA LEU A 115 -30.08 44.81 38.63
C LEU A 115 -30.23 46.10 39.46
N GLY A 116 -29.66 47.22 39.00
CA GLY A 116 -29.75 48.51 39.70
C GLY A 116 -29.04 48.54 41.05
N MET A 117 -28.14 47.58 41.31
CA MET A 117 -27.38 47.51 42.55
C MET A 117 -26.31 48.61 42.59
N ARG A 118 -25.90 48.97 43.81
CA ARG A 118 -24.83 49.93 44.06
C ARG A 118 -23.83 49.31 45.02
N ARG A 119 -22.56 49.75 44.95
CA ARG A 119 -21.56 49.31 45.94
C ARG A 119 -22.01 49.69 47.34
N ALA A 120 -21.81 48.77 48.27
CA ALA A 120 -22.10 48.99 49.69
C ALA A 120 -21.25 50.15 50.23
N GLU A 121 -21.88 51.00 51.03
CA GLU A 121 -21.19 52.08 51.74
C GLU A 121 -20.45 51.52 52.97
N LYS A 122 -19.43 52.23 53.47
CA LYS A 122 -18.53 51.70 54.52
C LYS A 122 -19.27 51.22 55.78
N TYR A 123 -20.38 51.86 56.14
CA TYR A 123 -21.17 51.47 57.32
C TYR A 123 -22.09 50.26 57.08
N GLN A 124 -22.27 49.82 55.83
CA GLN A 124 -23.08 48.64 55.48
C GLN A 124 -22.24 47.35 55.48
N THR A 125 -20.92 47.44 55.70
CA THR A 125 -20.02 46.28 55.75
C THR A 125 -19.81 45.82 57.19
N VAL A 126 -20.15 44.56 57.50
CA VAL A 126 -19.91 43.92 58.80
C VAL A 126 -18.93 42.77 58.61
N TYR A 127 -17.82 42.79 59.35
CA TYR A 127 -16.85 41.69 59.35
C TYR A 127 -17.30 40.61 60.33
N ILE A 128 -17.50 39.39 59.83
CA ILE A 128 -17.76 38.21 60.67
C ILE A 128 -16.47 37.41 60.82
N ASN A 129 -16.18 36.98 62.04
CA ASN A 129 -15.04 36.11 62.31
C ASN A 129 -15.53 34.66 62.12
N ILE A 130 -15.06 33.99 61.07
CA ILE A 130 -15.44 32.62 60.78
C ILE A 130 -14.45 31.72 61.53
N GLU A 131 -14.87 31.15 62.65
CA GLU A 131 -14.08 30.10 63.30
C GLU A 131 -13.98 28.91 62.35
N GLN A 132 -12.76 28.59 61.90
CA GLN A 132 -12.49 27.39 61.10
C GLN A 132 -12.69 26.17 62.01
N THR A 133 -13.91 25.64 62.03
CA THR A 133 -14.13 24.29 62.50
C THR A 133 -13.71 23.36 61.35
N ASP A 134 -12.56 22.70 61.53
CA ASP A 134 -12.06 21.68 60.61
C ASP A 134 -13.05 20.50 60.58
N TYR A 135 -14.05 20.60 59.70
CA TYR A 135 -14.96 19.50 59.43
C TYR A 135 -14.31 18.55 58.44
N VAL A 136 -13.43 17.68 58.95
CA VAL A 136 -12.88 16.56 58.18
C VAL A 136 -13.95 15.48 58.09
N GLU A 137 -14.64 15.43 56.94
CA GLU A 137 -15.52 14.31 56.60
C GLU A 137 -14.67 13.05 56.52
N LYS A 138 -14.84 12.14 57.49
CA LYS A 138 -14.19 10.83 57.45
C LYS A 138 -14.80 10.02 56.31
N THR A 139 -14.15 10.02 55.16
CA THR A 139 -14.43 9.05 54.11
C THR A 139 -14.01 7.67 54.62
N ALA A 140 -15.02 6.85 54.96
CA ALA A 140 -14.81 5.47 55.37
C ALA A 140 -14.28 4.65 54.19
N LYS A 141 -13.28 3.81 54.48
CA LYS A 141 -12.64 2.87 53.55
C LYS A 141 -13.56 1.72 53.14
#